data_AF-A0A7C2Q4Z5-F1
#
_entry.id   AF-A0A7C2Q4Z5-F1
#
_cell.length_a   1.000
_cell.length_b   1.000
_cell.length_c   1.000
_cell.angle_alpha   90.00
_cell.angle_beta   90.00
_cell.angle_gamma   90.00
#
_symmetry.space_group_name_H-M   'P 1'
#
loop_
_entity.id
_entity.type
_entity.pdbx_description
1 polymer ?
#
loop_
_entity_poly.entity_id
_entity_poly.type
_entity_poly.pdbx_seq_one_letter_code
_entity_poly.pdbx_strand_id
1 'polypeptide(L)' 'MKIRDLVEMIAKALVDYPDQVEVREVEGEATTVLELRVAPSDLGKVIGREGRTARAIRTILGAAGMKMKKRFVLEILE' A
#
# COMPACT_ATOMS: atom_id res chain seq x y z
N MET A 1 13.78 -7.43 -1.90
CA MET A 1 12.46 -6.85 -2.20
C MET A 1 12.19 -5.78 -1.15
N LYS A 2 11.96 -4.54 -1.56
CA LYS A 2 11.58 -3.45 -0.65
C LYS A 2 10.10 -3.59 -0.29
N ILE A 3 9.67 -2.91 0.78
CA ILE A 3 8.26 -2.94 1.21
C ILE A 3 7.34 -2.25 0.20
N ARG A 4 7.80 -1.16 -0.44
CA ARG A 4 7.13 -0.60 -1.63
C ARG A 4 6.77 -1.64 -2.68
N ASP A 5 7.72 -2.50 -3.05
CA ASP A 5 7.51 -3.49 -4.12
C ASP A 5 6.39 -4.48 -3.77
N LEU A 6 6.23 -4.80 -2.48
CA LEU A 6 5.13 -5.65 -1.99
C LEU A 6 3.78 -4.96 -2.18
N VAL A 7 3.67 -3.69 -1.78
CA VAL A 7 2.43 -2.92 -1.94
C VAL A 7 2.09 -2.74 -3.41
N GLU A 8 3.09 -2.41 -4.24
CA GLU A 8 2.93 -2.25 -5.68
C GLU A 8 2.44 -3.54 -6.33
N MET A 9 3.03 -4.69 -5.99
CA MET A 9 2.61 -6.00 -6.48
C MET A 9 1.17 -6.34 -6.09
N ILE A 10 0.80 -6.12 -4.82
CA ILE A 10 -0.57 -6.39 -4.35
C ILE A 10 -1.56 -5.47 -5.06
N ALA A 11 -1.28 -4.17 -5.15
CA ALA A 11 -2.16 -3.21 -5.80
C ALA A 11 -2.34 -3.54 -7.28
N LYS A 12 -1.25 -3.82 -8.02
CA LYS A 12 -1.32 -4.24 -9.44
C LYS A 12 -2.19 -5.47 -9.68
N ALA A 13 -2.25 -6.39 -8.72
CA ALA A 13 -3.10 -7.59 -8.83
C ALA A 13 -4.59 -7.33 -8.55
N LEU A 14 -4.95 -6.17 -7.98
CA LEU A 14 -6.33 -5.85 -7.56
C LEU A 14 -7.07 -4.92 -8.51
N VAL A 15 -6.38 -4.29 -9.46
CA VAL A 15 -6.87 -3.17 -10.27
C VAL A 15 -6.99 -3.55 -11.74
N ASP A 16 -7.80 -2.81 -12.50
CA ASP A 16 -7.89 -3.01 -13.97
C ASP A 16 -6.76 -2.30 -14.71
N TYR A 17 -6.22 -1.22 -14.16
CA TYR A 17 -5.14 -0.42 -14.76
C TYR A 17 -3.83 -0.57 -13.94
N PRO A 18 -3.12 -1.71 -14.03
CA PRO A 18 -1.91 -1.96 -13.25
C PRO A 18 -0.75 -1.02 -13.61
N ASP A 19 -0.76 -0.45 -14.81
CA ASP A 19 0.18 0.56 -15.29
C ASP A 19 0.02 1.91 -14.58
N GLN A 20 -1.15 2.19 -14.00
CA GLN A 20 -1.44 3.40 -13.23
C GLN A 20 -1.24 3.24 -11.73
N VAL A 21 -0.66 2.11 -11.29
CA VAL A 21 -0.28 1.91 -9.89
C VAL A 21 1.07 2.55 -9.63
N GLU A 22 1.06 3.58 -8.78
CA GLU A 22 2.27 4.23 -8.30
C GLU A 22 2.36 4.10 -6.77
N VAL A 23 3.53 3.68 -6.28
CA VAL A 23 3.82 3.67 -4.85
C VAL A 23 5.02 4.56 -4.59
N ARG A 24 4.85 5.56 -3.72
CA ARG A 24 5.91 6.45 -3.24
C ARG A 24 6.22 6.16 -1.78
N GLU A 25 7.50 6.07 -1.44
CA GLU A 25 7.96 5.98 -0.06
C GLU A 25 8.38 7.36 0.43
N VAL A 26 7.82 7.80 1.55
CA VAL A 26 8.28 8.97 2.31
C VAL A 26 8.93 8.45 3.58
N GLU A 27 10.25 8.50 3.62
CA GLU A 27 11.03 7.99 4.75
C GLU A 27 11.14 9.04 5.86
N GLY A 28 10.63 8.70 7.04
CA GLY A 28 10.96 9.36 8.29
C GLY A 28 11.89 8.51 9.15
N GLU A 29 12.26 9.05 10.31
CA GLU A 29 13.23 8.44 11.24
C GLU A 29 12.75 7.11 11.82
N ALA A 30 11.48 7.04 12.27
CA ALA A 30 10.88 5.82 12.83
C ALA A 30 9.74 5.25 11.98
N THR A 31 9.19 6.05 11.06
CA THR A 31 8.00 5.72 10.26
C THR A 31 8.26 5.99 8.79
N THR A 32 7.98 5.01 7.94
CA THR A 32 7.87 5.19 6.48
C THR A 32 6.40 5.25 6.10
N VAL A 33 6.01 6.30 5.37
CA VAL A 33 4.68 6.40 4.74
C VAL A 33 4.79 5.86 3.32
N LEU A 34 3.85 4.99 2.96
CA LEU A 34 3.67 4.43 1.62
C LEU A 34 2.43 5.08 1.03
N GLU A 35 2.63 5.99 0.09
CA GLU A 35 1.57 6.63 -0.66
C GLU A 35 1.26 5.77 -1.89
N LEU A 36 0.08 5.15 -1.92
CA LEU A 36 -0.43 4.37 -3.04
C LEU A 36 -1.41 5.23 -3.85
N ARG A 37 -1.08 5.45 -5.11
CA ARG A 37 -1.95 6.07 -6.12
C ARG A 37 -2.35 5.02 -7.14
N VAL A 38 -3.62 5.07 -7.53
CA VAL A 38 -4.22 4.19 -8.53
C VAL A 38 -5.20 5.00 -9.37
N ALA A 39 -5.65 4.43 -10.50
CA ALA A 39 -6.73 5.03 -11.27
C ALA A 39 -7.96 5.26 -10.36
N PRO A 40 -8.69 6.40 -10.50
CA PRO A 40 -9.88 6.67 -9.68
C PRO A 40 -10.94 5.56 -9.74
N SER A 41 -11.08 4.90 -10.89
CA SER A 41 -11.97 3.76 -11.08
C SER A 41 -11.59 2.50 -10.29
N ASP A 42 -10.33 2.39 -9.87
CA ASP A 42 -9.78 1.24 -9.16
C ASP A 42 -9.68 1.45 -7.64
N LEU A 43 -9.87 2.68 -7.15
CA LEU A 43 -9.81 3.04 -5.74
C LEU A 43 -10.71 2.13 -4.87
N GLY A 44 -11.93 1.87 -5.35
CA GLY A 44 -12.88 0.98 -4.66
C GLY A 44 -12.38 -0.46 -4.50
N LYS A 45 -11.58 -0.97 -5.44
CA LYS A 45 -11.03 -2.34 -5.41
C LYS A 45 -9.90 -2.46 -4.42
N VAL A 46 -9.03 -1.45 -4.36
CA VAL A 46 -7.90 -1.37 -3.43
C VAL A 46 -8.39 -1.17 -2.00
N ILE A 47 -9.36 -0.29 -1.78
CA ILE A 47 -9.96 -0.10 -0.46
C ILE A 47 -10.72 -1.36 -0.05
N GLY A 48 -11.50 -1.92 -0.98
CA GLY A 48 -12.37 -3.07 -0.74
C GLY A 48 -13.60 -2.71 0.09
N ARG A 49 -14.58 -3.61 0.10
CA ARG A 49 -15.83 -3.41 0.86
C ARG A 49 -15.53 -3.18 2.35
N GLU A 50 -15.98 -2.05 2.88
CA GLU A 50 -15.73 -1.59 4.27
C GLU A 50 -14.24 -1.41 4.60
N GLY A 51 -13.40 -1.17 3.59
CA GLY A 51 -11.96 -0.99 3.79
C GLY A 51 -11.21 -2.29 4.11
N ARG A 52 -11.83 -3.47 3.94
CA ARG A 52 -11.25 -4.76 4.33
C ARG A 52 -9.93 -5.06 3.62
N THR A 53 -9.83 -4.75 2.33
CA THR A 53 -8.60 -4.98 1.54
C THR A 53 -7.48 -4.06 2.03
N ALA A 54 -7.73 -2.76 2.15
CA ALA A 54 -6.76 -1.82 2.69
C ALA A 54 -6.31 -2.19 4.12
N ARG A 55 -7.23 -2.69 4.95
CA ARG A 55 -6.90 -3.15 6.31
C ARG A 55 -5.99 -4.38 6.29
N ALA A 56 -6.24 -5.34 5.40
CA ALA A 56 -5.39 -6.51 5.24
C ALA A 56 -3.96 -6.12 4.81
N ILE A 57 -3.82 -5.20 3.85
CA ILE A 57 -2.51 -4.69 3.43
C ILE A 57 -1.80 -4.03 4.62
N ARG A 58 -2.49 -3.20 5.41
CA ARG A 58 -1.93 -2.58 6.63
C ARG A 58 -1.48 -3.61 7.67
N THR A 59 -2.20 -4.71 7.84
CA THR A 59 -1.78 -5.81 8.73
C THR A 59 -0.47 -6.45 8.25
N ILE A 60 -0.33 -6.70 6.95
CA ILE A 60 0.90 -7.24 6.35
C ILE A 60 2.07 -6.28 6.57
N LEU A 61 1.85 -4.97 6.35
CA LEU A 61 2.84 -3.93 6.59
C LEU A 61 3.28 -3.85 8.06
N GLY A 62 2.33 -4.01 9.00
CA GLY A 62 2.65 -4.05 10.43
C GLY A 62 3.55 -5.24 10.79
N ALA A 63 3.25 -6.43 10.27
CA ALA A 63 4.07 -7.62 10.48
C ALA A 63 5.48 -7.48 9.86
N ALA A 64 5.56 -6.95 8.64
CA ALA A 64 6.84 -6.69 7.98
C ALA A 64 7.67 -5.63 8.72
N GLY A 65 7.01 -4.56 9.19
CA GLY A 65 7.63 -3.49 9.96
C GLY A 65 8.24 -3.94 11.29
N MET A 66 7.56 -4.85 11.99
CA MET A 66 8.07 -5.43 13.24
C MET A 66 9.43 -6.14 13.02
N LYS A 67 9.56 -6.90 11.93
CA LYS A 67 10.83 -7.57 11.58
C LYS A 67 11.95 -6.57 11.26
N MET A 68 11.61 -5.43 10.66
CA MET A 68 12.55 -4.40 10.25
C MET A 68 12.81 -3.33 11.32
N LYS A 69 12.15 -3.41 12.48
CA LYS A 69 12.13 -2.37 13.53
C LYS A 69 11.77 -0.98 12.97
N LYS A 70 10.92 -0.93 11.94
CA LYS A 70 10.46 0.30 11.27
C LYS A 70 8.94 0.27 11.16
N ARG A 71 8.26 1.39 11.44
CA ARG A 71 6.80 1.46 11.26
C ARG A 71 6.49 1.79 9.80
N PHE A 72 5.55 1.06 9.20
CA PHE A 72 5.03 1.37 7.87
C PHE A 72 3.57 1.80 7.96
N VAL A 73 3.21 2.86 7.25
CA VAL A 73 1.84 3.39 7.17
C VAL A 73 1.43 3.42 5.70
N LEU A 74 0.21 2.98 5.40
CA LEU A 74 -0.36 3.02 4.04
C LEU A 74 -1.40 4.13 3.93
N GLU A 75 -1.14 5.07 3.05
CA GLU A 75 -2.08 6.08 2.58
C GLU A 75 -2.49 5.76 1.15
N ILE A 76 -3.80 5.73 0.90
CA ILE A 76 -4.37 5.50 -0.44
C ILE A 76 -4.89 6.85 -0.90
N LEU A 77 -4.34 7.35 -1.98
CA LEU A 77 -4.64 8.66 -2.55
C LEU A 77 -5.49 8.49 -3.82
N GLU A 78 -6.26 9.52 -4.15
CA GLU A 78 -7.00 9.65 -5.43
C GLU A 78 -6.10 10.10 -6.57
#